data_AF-A0A2N3AIL7-F1
#
_entry.id   AF-A0A2N3AIL7-F1
#
_cell.length_a   1.000
_cell.length_b   1.000
_cell.length_c   1.000
_cell.angle_alpha   90.00
_cell.angle_beta   90.00
_cell.angle_gamma   90.00
#
_symmetry.space_group_name_H-M   'P 1'
#
loop_
_entity.id
_entity.type
_entity.pdbx_description
1 polymer ?
#
loop_
_entity_poly.entity_id
_entity_poly.type
_entity_poly.pdbx_seq_one_letter_code
_entity_poly.pdbx_strand_id
1 'polypeptide(L)'
;MGGAGEHFALAVYQGSEGLNGYLKLQSGEFYPSLEDMLSLQKLLMASFEDREFLQKQDFQLIKKVGLKFSGSNSWPLFRSYLPGCYPWYLTGEEARYLTLCLWQAIDVSLRFKDDSEMLTPPTENHYLIRVPKKDETGLSWRDEWIEPLPLKKAEIIVEPIDADRLEEIKDRIPNSQGVWE
;
A
#
# COMPACT_ATOMS: atom_id res chain seq x y z
N MET A 1 -3.73 1.92 -12.94
CA MET A 1 -4.57 2.83 -12.13
C MET A 1 -4.66 4.16 -12.84
N GLY A 2 -5.83 4.82 -12.85
CA GLY A 2 -5.99 6.13 -13.48
C GLY A 2 -6.85 6.11 -14.75
N GLY A 3 -6.81 7.19 -15.53
CA GLY A 3 -7.74 7.44 -16.64
C GLY A 3 -7.62 6.53 -17.87
N ALA A 4 -6.59 5.68 -17.93
CA ALA A 4 -6.36 4.78 -19.07
C ALA A 4 -7.23 3.50 -19.05
N GLY A 5 -7.92 3.22 -17.93
CA GLY A 5 -8.83 2.07 -17.82
C GLY A 5 -8.15 0.69 -17.74
N GLU A 6 -6.84 0.64 -17.54
CA GLU A 6 -6.07 -0.62 -17.53
C GLU A 6 -6.10 -1.35 -16.20
N HIS A 7 -6.27 -0.62 -15.09
CA HIS A 7 -6.27 -1.22 -13.75
C HIS A 7 -7.12 -0.38 -12.80
N PHE A 8 -8.13 -1.01 -12.20
CA PHE A 8 -9.17 -0.38 -11.39
C PHE A 8 -8.85 -0.60 -9.91
N ALA A 9 -8.15 0.35 -9.29
CA ALA A 9 -7.76 0.22 -7.90
C ALA A 9 -7.63 1.55 -7.17
N LEU A 10 -7.75 1.47 -5.84
CA LEU A 10 -7.34 2.49 -4.89
C LEU A 10 -6.11 1.97 -4.13
N ALA A 11 -5.00 2.71 -4.22
CA ALA A 11 -3.79 2.48 -3.44
C ALA A 11 -3.72 3.50 -2.29
N VAL A 12 -3.64 3.01 -1.06
CA VAL A 12 -3.53 3.81 0.16
C VAL A 12 -2.11 3.70 0.69
N TYR A 13 -1.25 4.65 0.29
CA TYR A 13 0.13 4.73 0.76
C TYR A 13 0.19 5.11 2.24
N GLN A 14 0.90 4.31 3.04
CA GLN A 14 0.87 4.45 4.49
C GLN A 14 2.05 5.28 5.02
N GLY A 15 1.73 6.42 5.62
CA GLY A 15 2.68 7.32 6.27
C GLY A 15 3.74 7.90 5.33
N SER A 16 4.76 8.53 5.90
CA SER A 16 5.85 9.15 5.13
C SER A 16 6.64 8.14 4.29
N GLU A 17 6.73 6.88 4.73
CA GLU A 17 7.42 5.82 4.00
C GLU A 17 6.67 5.45 2.71
N GLY A 18 5.35 5.22 2.80
CA GLY A 18 4.52 4.94 1.65
C GLY A 18 4.49 6.10 0.65
N LEU A 19 4.35 7.33 1.15
CA LEU A 19 4.37 8.53 0.28
C LEU A 19 5.72 8.69 -0.42
N ASN A 20 6.83 8.53 0.29
CA ASN A 20 8.17 8.59 -0.30
C ASN A 20 8.38 7.48 -1.35
N GLY A 21 7.89 6.26 -1.09
CA GLY A 21 7.92 5.17 -2.07
C GLY A 21 7.15 5.51 -3.34
N TYR A 22 5.94 6.06 -3.19
CA TYR A 22 5.13 6.55 -4.32
C TYR A 22 5.85 7.63 -5.12
N LEU A 23 6.36 8.67 -4.47
CA LEU A 23 7.04 9.79 -5.14
C LEU A 23 8.29 9.33 -5.91
N LYS A 24 9.06 8.39 -5.35
CA LYS A 24 10.19 7.77 -6.05
C LYS A 24 9.76 7.05 -7.33
N LEU A 25 8.71 6.23 -7.25
CA LEU A 25 8.18 5.52 -8.43
C LEU A 25 7.61 6.50 -9.47
N GLN A 26 7.00 7.61 -9.02
CA GLN A 26 6.43 8.62 -9.91
C GLN A 26 7.49 9.48 -10.60
N SER A 27 8.62 9.74 -9.93
CA SER A 27 9.67 10.64 -10.43
C SER A 27 10.24 10.24 -11.80
N GLY A 28 10.19 8.94 -12.15
CA GLY A 28 10.80 8.41 -13.36
C GLY A 28 12.33 8.49 -13.38
N GLU A 29 12.97 8.85 -12.27
CA GLU A 29 14.43 8.97 -12.15
C GLU A 29 15.15 7.61 -12.28
N PHE A 30 14.44 6.50 -12.11
CA PHE A 30 14.93 5.16 -12.35
C PHE A 30 13.82 4.27 -12.91
N TYR A 31 14.22 3.22 -13.62
CA TYR A 31 13.31 2.17 -14.08
C TYR A 31 13.27 1.08 -12.99
N PRO A 32 12.23 1.04 -12.14
CA PRO A 32 12.17 0.08 -11.04
C PRO A 32 12.14 -1.35 -11.61
N SER A 33 13.03 -2.20 -11.11
CA SER A 33 12.88 -3.64 -11.25
C SER A 33 11.64 -4.12 -10.47
N LEU A 34 11.23 -5.38 -10.69
CA LEU A 34 10.16 -5.97 -9.89
C LEU A 34 10.48 -5.95 -8.39
N GLU A 35 11.75 -6.15 -8.04
CA GLU A 35 12.25 -6.09 -6.67
C GLU A 35 12.18 -4.67 -6.09
N ASP A 36 12.48 -3.65 -6.90
CA ASP A 36 12.31 -2.25 -6.50
C ASP A 36 10.83 -1.92 -6.25
N MET A 37 9.93 -2.41 -7.10
CA MET A 37 8.49 -2.19 -6.90
C MET A 37 8.01 -2.81 -5.58
N LEU A 38 8.43 -4.04 -5.29
CA LEU A 38 8.06 -4.74 -4.05
C LEU A 38 8.70 -4.12 -2.80
N SER A 39 9.90 -3.55 -2.92
CA SER A 39 10.62 -2.93 -1.80
C SER A 39 10.20 -1.48 -1.52
N LEU A 40 9.60 -0.77 -2.47
CA LEU A 40 9.19 0.62 -2.29
C LEU A 40 7.72 0.78 -1.90
N GLN A 41 6.88 -0.23 -2.13
CA GLN A 41 5.45 -0.12 -1.93
C GLN A 41 5.05 -0.47 -0.48
N LYS A 42 4.84 0.56 0.34
CA LYS A 42 4.12 0.45 1.61
C LYS A 42 2.70 1.01 1.48
N LEU A 43 1.75 0.13 1.15
CA LEU A 43 0.38 0.54 0.85
C LEU A 43 -0.64 -0.56 1.15
N LEU A 44 -1.91 -0.15 1.30
CA LEU A 44 -3.06 -1.04 1.21
C LEU A 44 -3.73 -0.84 -0.14
N MET A 45 -4.05 -1.93 -0.82
CA MET A 45 -4.71 -1.90 -2.12
C MET A 45 -6.12 -2.49 -2.03
N ALA A 46 -7.09 -1.74 -2.55
CA ALA A 46 -8.38 -2.26 -2.96
C ALA A 46 -8.46 -2.19 -4.49
N SER A 47 -8.47 -3.34 -5.16
CA SER A 47 -8.57 -3.41 -6.61
C SER A 47 -9.77 -4.24 -7.06
N PHE A 48 -10.17 -4.06 -8.31
CA PHE A 48 -11.16 -4.86 -8.99
C PHE A 48 -10.49 -5.58 -10.15
N GLU A 49 -10.39 -6.89 -10.02
CA GLU A 49 -9.59 -7.74 -10.90
C GLU A 49 -10.47 -8.72 -11.66
N ASP A 50 -9.83 -9.44 -12.58
CA ASP A 50 -10.40 -10.64 -13.18
C ASP A 50 -10.40 -11.82 -12.20
N ARG A 51 -11.34 -12.73 -12.41
CA ARG A 51 -11.54 -13.91 -11.55
C ARG A 51 -10.29 -14.76 -11.40
N GLU A 52 -9.42 -14.79 -12.41
CA GLU A 52 -8.21 -15.62 -12.44
C GLU A 52 -7.11 -15.15 -11.48
N PHE A 53 -7.13 -13.88 -11.06
CA PHE A 53 -6.16 -13.34 -10.10
C PHE A 53 -6.53 -13.62 -8.64
N LEU A 54 -7.74 -14.12 -8.38
CA LEU A 54 -8.20 -14.42 -7.02
C LEU A 54 -7.67 -15.76 -6.52
N GLN A 55 -7.26 -15.77 -5.26
CA GLN A 55 -6.87 -16.98 -4.55
C GLN A 55 -8.07 -17.59 -3.79
N LYS A 56 -7.93 -18.84 -3.36
CA LYS A 56 -8.98 -19.59 -2.67
C LYS A 56 -9.56 -18.84 -1.46
N GLN A 57 -8.70 -18.15 -0.71
CA GLN A 57 -9.07 -17.38 0.47
C GLN A 57 -9.92 -16.15 0.10
N ASP A 58 -9.64 -15.49 -1.03
CA ASP A 58 -10.45 -14.36 -1.53
C ASP A 58 -11.87 -14.82 -1.85
N PHE A 59 -12.01 -15.96 -2.55
CA PHE A 59 -13.31 -16.55 -2.85
C PHE A 59 -14.09 -16.93 -1.58
N GLN A 60 -13.40 -17.43 -0.55
CA GLN A 60 -14.02 -17.74 0.73
C GLN A 60 -14.57 -16.48 1.42
N LEU A 61 -13.82 -15.37 1.36
CA LEU A 61 -14.27 -14.09 1.91
C LEU A 61 -15.51 -13.57 1.15
N ILE A 62 -15.46 -13.55 -0.18
CA ILE A 62 -16.59 -13.13 -1.03
C ILE A 62 -17.84 -13.98 -0.73
N LYS A 63 -17.67 -15.30 -0.63
CA LYS A 63 -18.77 -16.22 -0.31
C LYS A 63 -19.39 -15.94 1.08
N LYS A 64 -18.57 -15.58 2.07
CA LYS A 64 -19.05 -15.23 3.42
C LYS A 64 -19.89 -13.96 3.43
N VAL A 65 -19.53 -12.95 2.63
CA VAL A 65 -20.28 -11.69 2.53
C VAL A 65 -21.56 -11.87 1.71
N GLY A 66 -21.62 -12.88 0.84
CA GLY A 66 -22.84 -13.25 0.10
C GLY A 66 -23.11 -12.37 -1.13
N LEU A 67 -22.12 -11.56 -1.54
CA LEU A 67 -22.18 -10.75 -2.76
C LEU A 67 -21.81 -11.58 -3.99
N LYS A 68 -22.36 -11.20 -5.15
CA LYS A 68 -22.10 -11.83 -6.43
C LYS A 68 -21.36 -10.86 -7.34
N PHE A 69 -20.29 -11.33 -7.96
CA PHE A 69 -19.48 -10.57 -8.91
C PHE A 69 -19.39 -11.32 -10.24
N SER A 70 -19.41 -10.60 -11.35
CA SER A 70 -19.38 -11.16 -12.70
C SER A 70 -18.88 -10.12 -13.70
N GLY A 71 -18.16 -10.58 -14.71
CA GLY A 71 -17.52 -9.71 -15.71
C GLY A 71 -16.05 -9.48 -15.41
N SER A 72 -15.36 -8.86 -16.37
CA SER A 72 -13.95 -8.51 -16.22
C SER A 72 -13.76 -7.33 -15.26
N ASN A 73 -12.65 -7.29 -14.52
CA ASN A 73 -12.30 -6.23 -13.57
C ASN A 73 -13.43 -5.90 -12.58
N SER A 74 -14.11 -6.94 -12.07
CA SER A 74 -15.28 -6.79 -11.18
C SER A 74 -15.13 -7.50 -9.85
N TRP A 75 -14.09 -8.31 -9.69
CA TRP A 75 -13.87 -9.10 -8.48
C TRP A 75 -13.01 -8.30 -7.50
N PRO A 76 -13.52 -7.96 -6.31
CA PRO A 76 -12.76 -7.19 -5.35
C PRO A 76 -11.58 -8.02 -4.81
N LEU A 77 -10.39 -7.42 -4.85
CA LEU A 77 -9.16 -7.96 -4.30
C LEU A 77 -8.57 -6.95 -3.31
N PHE A 78 -8.18 -7.45 -2.14
CA PHE A 78 -7.61 -6.63 -1.08
C PHE A 78 -6.24 -7.15 -0.67
N ARG A 79 -5.23 -6.29 -0.72
CA ARG A 79 -3.84 -6.67 -0.41
C ARG A 79 -3.13 -5.63 0.43
N SER A 80 -2.35 -6.08 1.40
CA SER A 80 -1.38 -5.30 2.15
C SER A 80 -0.01 -5.50 1.51
N TYR A 81 0.63 -4.39 1.16
CA TYR A 81 1.98 -4.36 0.63
C TYR A 81 2.90 -3.83 1.72
N LEU A 82 3.81 -4.68 2.14
CA LEU A 82 4.88 -4.34 3.05
C LEU A 82 6.20 -4.41 2.26
N PRO A 83 7.06 -3.37 2.34
CA PRO A 83 8.36 -3.35 1.70
C PRO A 83 9.14 -4.65 1.88
N GLY A 84 9.55 -5.25 0.75
CA GLY A 84 10.38 -6.48 0.73
C GLY A 84 9.60 -7.77 1.03
N CYS A 85 8.28 -7.69 1.15
CA CYS A 85 7.42 -8.85 1.38
C CYS A 85 6.50 -9.09 0.18
N TYR A 86 6.07 -10.34 0.01
CA TYR A 86 5.02 -10.67 -0.96
C TYR A 86 3.68 -10.05 -0.52
N PRO A 87 2.87 -9.48 -1.43
CA PRO A 87 1.58 -8.89 -1.09
C PRO A 87 0.66 -9.89 -0.38
N TRP A 88 0.11 -9.49 0.76
CA TRP A 88 -0.60 -10.40 1.64
C TRP A 88 -2.03 -9.96 1.95
N TYR A 89 -2.79 -10.83 2.61
CA TYR A 89 -4.15 -10.52 3.05
C TYR A 89 -4.14 -9.42 4.12
N LEU A 90 -5.19 -8.61 4.12
CA LEU A 90 -5.38 -7.58 5.15
C LEU A 90 -5.59 -8.20 6.53
N THR A 91 -4.98 -7.59 7.53
CA THR A 91 -5.37 -7.75 8.93
C THR A 91 -6.71 -7.06 9.21
N GLY A 92 -7.33 -7.38 10.35
CA GLY A 92 -8.58 -6.72 10.76
C GLY A 92 -8.43 -5.21 11.01
N GLU A 93 -7.24 -4.76 11.41
CA GLU A 93 -6.95 -3.34 11.59
C GLU A 93 -6.80 -2.63 10.24
N GLU A 94 -6.00 -3.18 9.33
CA GLU A 94 -5.83 -2.67 7.97
C GLU A 94 -7.16 -2.64 7.21
N ALA A 95 -8.03 -3.64 7.39
CA ALA A 95 -9.36 -3.65 6.79
C ALA A 95 -10.24 -2.49 7.28
N ARG A 96 -10.24 -2.19 8.59
CA ARG A 96 -10.97 -1.03 9.14
C ARG A 96 -10.38 0.28 8.62
N TYR A 97 -9.06 0.38 8.57
CA TYR A 97 -8.38 1.57 8.06
C TYR A 97 -8.68 1.80 6.57
N LEU A 98 -8.56 0.76 5.74
CA LEU A 98 -8.89 0.81 4.31
C LEU A 98 -10.36 1.15 4.08
N THR A 99 -11.27 0.65 4.92
CA THR A 99 -12.70 1.03 4.86
C THR A 99 -12.86 2.54 5.07
N LEU A 100 -12.15 3.13 6.03
CA LEU A 100 -12.17 4.57 6.26
C LEU A 100 -11.65 5.34 5.04
N CYS A 101 -10.53 4.89 4.47
CA CYS A 101 -9.95 5.49 3.28
C CYS A 101 -10.89 5.40 2.07
N LEU A 102 -11.60 4.29 1.87
CA LEU A 102 -12.59 4.14 0.80
C LEU A 102 -13.73 5.15 0.94
N TRP A 103 -14.28 5.33 2.16
CA TRP A 103 -15.31 6.34 2.40
C TRP A 103 -14.82 7.76 2.11
N GLN A 104 -13.61 8.11 2.55
CA GLN A 104 -13.03 9.43 2.26
C GLN A 104 -12.71 9.60 0.78
N ALA A 105 -12.23 8.56 0.10
CA ALA A 105 -11.97 8.60 -1.33
C ALA A 105 -13.25 8.83 -2.13
N ILE A 106 -14.35 8.17 -1.76
CA ILE A 106 -15.68 8.40 -2.36
C ILE A 106 -16.10 9.86 -2.17
N ASP A 107 -16.04 10.38 -0.94
CA ASP A 107 -16.40 11.76 -0.62
C ASP A 107 -15.59 12.78 -1.43
N VAL A 108 -14.25 12.64 -1.46
CA VAL A 108 -13.37 13.53 -2.22
C VAL A 108 -13.62 13.41 -3.72
N SER A 109 -13.81 12.19 -4.25
CA SER A 109 -14.04 11.98 -5.69
C SER A 109 -15.36 12.57 -6.16
N LEU A 110 -16.41 12.49 -5.34
CA LEU A 110 -17.71 13.09 -5.64
C LEU A 110 -17.62 14.63 -5.65
N ARG A 111 -16.93 15.22 -4.67
CA ARG A 111 -16.71 16.68 -4.64
C ARG A 111 -15.83 17.14 -5.80
N PHE A 112 -14.79 16.38 -6.16
CA PHE A 112 -13.90 16.70 -7.27
C PHE A 112 -14.63 16.73 -8.62
N LYS A 113 -15.68 15.90 -8.77
CA LYS A 113 -16.53 15.92 -9.95
C LYS A 113 -17.27 17.26 -10.12
N ASP A 114 -17.63 17.90 -9.01
CA ASP A 114 -18.35 19.16 -9.00
C ASP A 114 -17.40 20.39 -8.98
N ASP A 115 -16.20 20.23 -8.42
CA ASP A 115 -15.13 21.23 -8.38
C ASP A 115 -13.77 20.59 -8.69
N SER A 116 -13.32 20.71 -9.95
CA SER A 116 -12.06 20.12 -10.40
C SER A 116 -10.82 20.82 -9.84
N GLU A 117 -10.95 22.03 -9.30
CA GLU A 117 -9.84 22.79 -8.74
C GLU A 117 -9.61 22.50 -7.26
N MET A 118 -10.49 21.71 -6.60
CA MET A 118 -10.38 21.44 -5.16
C MET A 118 -9.09 20.70 -4.77
N LEU A 119 -8.44 20.04 -5.72
CA LEU A 119 -7.15 19.35 -5.54
C LEU A 119 -5.95 20.17 -6.03
N THR A 120 -6.15 21.42 -6.44
CA THR A 120 -5.07 22.34 -6.81
C THR A 120 -4.42 22.90 -5.54
N PRO A 121 -3.15 22.56 -5.25
CA PRO A 121 -2.51 22.98 -4.01
C PRO A 121 -2.18 24.48 -4.02
N PRO A 122 -2.21 25.16 -2.87
CA PRO A 122 -1.86 26.58 -2.77
C PRO A 122 -0.36 26.84 -3.01
N THR A 123 0.48 25.85 -2.69
CA THR A 123 1.94 25.89 -2.81
C THR A 123 2.46 24.49 -3.11
N GLU A 124 3.68 24.39 -3.65
CA GLU A 124 4.34 23.10 -3.87
C GLU A 124 4.44 22.28 -2.56
N ASN A 125 4.52 20.95 -2.71
CA ASN A 125 4.65 19.99 -1.61
C ASN A 125 3.51 20.00 -0.57
N HIS A 126 2.35 20.60 -0.88
CA HIS A 126 1.17 20.54 -0.03
C HIS A 126 0.15 19.55 -0.58
N TYR A 127 -0.45 18.78 0.33
CA TYR A 127 -1.48 17.81 0.00
C TYR A 127 -2.78 18.16 0.72
N LEU A 128 -3.90 17.95 0.05
CA LEU A 128 -5.21 18.05 0.68
C LEU A 128 -5.38 16.87 1.63
N ILE A 129 -5.47 17.14 2.93
CA ILE A 129 -5.64 16.15 3.98
C ILE A 129 -7.03 16.26 4.58
N ARG A 130 -7.73 15.12 4.65
CA ARG A 130 -8.95 14.95 5.42
C ARG A 130 -8.56 14.71 6.88
N VAL A 131 -8.73 15.72 7.73
CA VAL A 131 -8.38 15.64 9.15
C VAL A 131 -9.63 15.29 9.98
N PRO A 132 -9.61 14.17 10.72
CA PRO A 132 -10.73 13.80 11.58
C PRO A 132 -10.80 14.71 12.81
N LYS A 133 -12.00 15.18 13.13
CA LYS A 133 -12.34 15.88 14.35
C LYS A 133 -13.38 15.07 15.11
N LYS A 134 -13.14 14.83 16.39
CA LYS A 134 -14.14 14.21 17.26
C LYS A 134 -15.13 15.28 17.73
N ASP A 135 -16.40 15.06 17.48
CA ASP A 135 -17.51 15.86 17.99
C ASP A 135 -18.42 15.04 18.91
N GLU A 136 -19.46 15.66 19.44
CA GLU A 136 -20.41 15.03 20.37
C GLU A 136 -21.23 13.90 19.72
N THR A 137 -21.34 13.90 18.39
CA THR A 137 -22.17 12.97 17.60
C THR A 137 -21.36 11.91 16.85
N GLY A 138 -20.03 12.05 16.76
CA GLY A 138 -19.15 11.13 16.05
C GLY A 138 -17.85 11.77 15.55
N LEU A 139 -17.44 11.33 14.35
CA LEU A 139 -16.25 11.81 13.64
C LEU A 139 -16.70 12.75 12.51
N SER A 140 -16.42 14.04 12.65
CA SER A 140 -16.45 15.00 11.54
C SER A 140 -15.09 15.10 10.86
N TRP A 141 -15.06 15.66 9.65
CA TRP A 141 -13.85 15.80 8.85
C TRP A 141 -13.73 17.24 8.37
N ARG A 142 -12.49 17.74 8.30
CA ARG A 142 -12.17 19.02 7.69
C ARG A 142 -11.01 18.87 6.70
N ASP A 143 -10.98 19.76 5.74
CA ASP A 143 -9.92 19.84 4.74
C ASP A 143 -8.80 20.76 5.24
N GLU A 144 -7.56 20.30 5.14
CA GLU A 144 -6.37 21.08 5.44
C GLU A 144 -5.30 20.84 4.37
N TRP A 145 -4.59 21.89 3.96
CA TRP A 145 -3.40 21.77 3.13
C TRP A 145 -2.19 21.62 4.04
N ILE A 146 -1.54 20.45 3.99
CA ILE A 146 -0.47 20.10 4.92
C ILE A 146 0.74 19.61 4.14
N GLU A 147 1.93 20.06 4.58
CA GLU A 147 3.21 19.52 4.15
C GLU A 147 3.48 18.16 4.82
N PRO A 148 3.87 17.11 4.07
CA PRO A 148 4.09 15.80 4.65
C PRO A 148 5.28 15.80 5.62
N LEU A 149 5.16 15.02 6.69
CA LEU A 149 6.28 14.82 7.61
C LEU A 149 7.48 14.22 6.88
N PRO A 150 8.71 14.74 7.09
CA PRO A 150 9.89 14.21 6.44
C PRO A 150 10.12 12.76 6.86
N LEU A 151 10.61 11.95 5.92
CA LEU A 151 10.95 10.56 6.21
C LEU A 151 12.14 10.52 7.17
N LYS A 152 11.92 10.05 8.40
CA LYS A 152 13.00 9.73 9.34
C LYS A 152 13.64 8.42 8.90
N LYS A 153 14.83 8.49 8.29
CA LYS A 153 15.63 7.29 8.03
C LYS A 153 16.08 6.73 9.39
N ALA A 154 15.73 5.48 9.69
CA ALA A 154 16.35 4.80 10.81
C ALA A 154 17.83 4.63 10.51
N GLU A 155 18.69 5.05 11.43
CA GLU A 155 20.11 4.71 11.36
C GLU A 155 20.22 3.19 11.55
N ILE A 156 20.64 2.48 10.50
CA ILE A 156 20.96 1.07 10.63
C ILE A 156 22.28 1.01 11.40
N ILE A 157 22.21 0.73 12.69
CA ILE A 157 23.37 0.36 13.47
C ILE A 157 23.71 -1.07 13.06
N VAL A 158 24.63 -1.21 12.10
CA VAL A 158 25.18 -2.51 11.76
C VAL A 158 26.08 -2.91 12.92
N GLU A 159 25.61 -3.86 13.74
CA GLU A 159 26.49 -4.48 14.73
C GLU A 159 27.68 -5.12 14.00
N PRO A 160 28.91 -4.97 14.52
CA PRO A 160 30.06 -5.65 13.95
C PRO A 160 29.77 -7.13 13.81
N ILE A 161 30.02 -7.67 12.61
CA ILE A 161 29.87 -9.09 12.35
C ILE A 161 30.82 -9.84 13.28
N ASP A 162 30.29 -10.75 14.08
CA ASP A 162 31.06 -11.66 14.93
C ASP A 162 31.75 -12.70 14.04
N ALA A 163 33.03 -12.47 13.77
CA ALA A 163 33.84 -13.31 12.89
C ALA A 163 34.03 -14.73 13.46
N ASP A 164 34.15 -14.86 14.78
CA ASP A 164 34.32 -16.15 15.45
C ASP A 164 33.03 -16.97 15.32
N ARG A 165 31.88 -16.34 15.53
CA ARG A 165 30.57 -16.97 15.32
C ARG A 165 30.34 -17.36 13.86
N LEU A 166 30.87 -16.60 12.90
CA LEU A 166 30.81 -16.96 11.48
C LEU A 166 31.63 -18.21 11.15
N GLU A 167 32.85 -18.31 11.67
CA GLU A 167 33.68 -19.52 11.50
C GLU A 167 33.02 -20.72 12.21
N GLU A 168 32.45 -20.55 13.40
CA GLU A 168 31.69 -21.63 14.05
C GLU A 168 30.49 -22.11 13.22
N ILE A 169 29.75 -21.20 12.58
CA ILE A 169 28.63 -21.57 11.70
C ILE A 169 29.15 -22.34 10.49
N LYS A 170 30.23 -21.87 9.86
CA LYS A 170 30.85 -22.50 8.70
C LYS A 170 31.36 -23.92 9.01
N ASP A 171 31.95 -24.13 10.18
CA ASP A 171 32.41 -25.44 10.64
C ASP A 171 31.26 -26.41 10.97
N ARG A 172 30.07 -25.89 11.26
CA ARG A 172 28.85 -26.67 11.56
C ARG A 172 27.99 -26.99 10.34
N ILE A 173 28.27 -26.40 9.18
CA ILE A 173 27.57 -26.74 7.94
C ILE A 173 28.09 -28.11 7.49
N PRO A 174 27.27 -29.17 7.50
CA PRO A 174 27.70 -30.45 6.95
C PRO A 174 28.03 -30.26 5.47
N ASN A 175 29.14 -30.83 5.02
CA ASN A 175 29.50 -30.90 3.59
C ASN A 175 28.42 -31.67 2.83
N SER A 176 27.34 -31.01 2.44
CA SER A 176 26.37 -31.58 1.52
C SER A 176 26.93 -31.44 0.10
N GLN A 177 27.47 -32.54 -0.43
CA GLN A 177 27.60 -32.73 -1.88
C GLN A 177 26.21 -32.98 -2.49
N GLY A 178 25.27 -32.08 -2.23
CA GLY A 178 23.94 -32.08 -2.85
C GLY A 178 23.92 -31.01 -3.92
N VAL A 179 23.70 -31.41 -5.17
CA VAL A 179 23.28 -30.49 -6.22
C VAL A 179 21.92 -29.94 -5.79
N TRP A 180 21.81 -28.62 -5.65
CA TRP A 180 20.52 -27.95 -5.54
C TRP A 180 19.88 -27.94 -6.92
N GLU A 181 19.07 -28.97 -7.22
CA GLU A 181 18.07 -28.96 -8.30
C GLU A 181 16.66 -28.84 -7.71
#